data_AF-A0A9D9F1Z4-F1
#
_entry.id   AF-A0A9D9F1Z4-F1
#
_cell.length_a   1.000
_cell.length_b   1.000
_cell.length_c   1.000
_cell.angle_alpha   90.00
_cell.angle_beta   90.00
_cell.angle_gamma   90.00
#
_symmetry.space_group_name_H-M   'P 1'
#
loop_
_entity.id
_entity.type
_entity.pdbx_description
1 polymer ?
#
loop_
_entity_poly.entity_id
_entity_poly.type
_entity_poly.pdbx_seq_one_letter_code
_entity_poly.pdbx_strand_id
1 'polypeptide(L)'
;MSWLKDSILDFVFLGVIISTIFLPSDTSFIIIWVYTGLLLLSKILAVFMPSLQKRASKTNTPNWVYHLIYAISLGALIYIHKWYLAGAWALIWGLSILLLTKHNKS
;
A
#
# COMPACT_ATOMS: atom_id res chain seq x y z
N MET A 1 7.68 -15.36 12.38
CA MET A 1 6.32 -14.87 12.69
C MET A 1 5.53 -14.77 11.40
N SER A 2 4.29 -15.29 11.35
CA SER A 2 3.51 -15.45 10.09
C SER A 2 3.20 -14.13 9.38
N TRP A 3 2.98 -13.05 10.13
CA TRP A 3 2.67 -11.71 9.58
C TRP A 3 3.76 -11.11 8.69
N LEU A 4 5.03 -11.46 8.92
CA LEU A 4 6.16 -10.93 8.17
C LEU A 4 6.17 -11.48 6.73
N LYS A 5 5.68 -12.71 6.52
CA LYS A 5 5.55 -13.30 5.18
C LYS A 5 4.45 -12.61 4.37
N ASP A 6 3.36 -12.21 5.02
CA ASP A 6 2.22 -11.54 4.37
C ASP A 6 2.56 -10.09 3.97
N SER A 7 3.45 -9.42 4.72
CA SER A 7 3.85 -8.03 4.46
C SER A 7 5.20 -7.88 3.77
N ILE A 8 5.89 -8.99 3.44
CA ILE A 8 7.23 -8.92 2.84
C ILE A 8 7.21 -8.21 1.49
N LEU A 9 6.13 -8.39 0.72
CA LEU A 9 5.94 -7.74 -0.56
C LEU A 9 5.90 -6.22 -0.39
N ASP A 10 5.07 -5.71 0.53
CA ASP A 10 5.00 -4.28 0.84
C ASP A 10 6.33 -3.70 1.31
N PHE A 11 7.10 -4.45 2.13
CA PHE A 11 8.45 -4.03 2.55
C PHE A 11 9.44 -3.97 1.38
N VAL A 12 9.40 -4.95 0.47
CA VAL A 12 10.24 -4.95 -0.74
C VAL A 12 9.91 -3.75 -1.61
N PHE A 13 8.62 -3.48 -1.85
CA PHE A 13 8.21 -2.33 -2.65
C PHE A 13 8.49 -0.99 -1.97
N LEU A 14 8.39 -0.90 -0.64
CA LEU A 14 8.85 0.27 0.11
C LEU A 14 10.35 0.49 -0.09
N GLY A 15 11.16 -0.58 -0.04
CA GLY A 15 12.59 -0.51 -0.35
C GLY A 15 12.85 -0.02 -1.78
N VAL A 16 12.07 -0.49 -2.76
CA VAL A 16 12.17 -0.03 -4.16
C VAL A 16 11.81 1.45 -4.29
N ILE A 17 10.76 1.92 -3.62
CA ILE A 17 10.33 3.33 -3.59
C ILE A 17 11.43 4.21 -2.97
N ILE A 18 12.03 3.78 -1.86
CA ILE A 18 13.13 4.51 -1.23
C ILE A 18 14.36 4.51 -2.13
N SER A 19 14.70 3.37 -2.74
CA SER A 19 15.83 3.27 -3.66
C SER A 19 15.65 4.16 -4.89
N THR A 20 14.41 4.38 -5.35
CA THR A 20 14.13 5.28 -6.48
C THR A 20 14.31 6.75 -6.14
N ILE A 21 14.31 7.13 -4.86
CA ILE A 21 14.67 8.49 -4.44
C ILE A 21 16.13 8.77 -4.81
N PHE A 22 17.02 7.79 -4.64
CA PHE A 22 18.46 7.93 -4.87
C PHE A 22 18.87 7.55 -6.30
N LEU A 23 18.21 6.55 -6.88
CA LEU A 23 18.47 6.01 -8.21
C LEU A 23 17.19 6.02 -9.05
N PRO A 24 16.77 7.20 -9.56
CA PRO A 24 15.59 7.30 -10.40
C PRO A 24 15.86 6.57 -11.73
N SER A 25 15.14 5.47 -11.96
CA SER A 25 15.14 4.74 -13.23
C SER A 25 13.73 4.58 -13.75
N ASP A 26 13.54 4.67 -15.07
CA ASP A 26 12.22 4.49 -15.69
C ASP A 26 11.64 3.10 -15.41
N THR A 27 12.50 2.08 -15.35
CA THR A 27 12.12 0.71 -15.00
C THR A 27 11.55 0.62 -13.59
N SER A 28 12.22 1.24 -12.59
CA SER A 28 11.71 1.25 -11.22
C SER A 28 10.39 2.00 -11.11
N PHE A 29 10.22 3.08 -11.88
CA PHE A 29 8.96 3.82 -11.94
C PHE A 29 7.81 2.97 -12.48
N ILE A 30 8.04 2.23 -13.56
CA ILE A 30 7.03 1.32 -14.13
C ILE A 30 6.63 0.25 -13.12
N ILE A 31 7.61 -0.35 -12.43
CA ILE A 31 7.37 -1.37 -11.39
C ILE A 31 6.51 -0.80 -10.27
N ILE A 32 6.86 0.38 -9.74
CA ILE A 32 6.09 1.05 -8.68
C ILE A 32 4.68 1.37 -9.16
N TRP A 33 4.52 1.79 -10.42
CA TRP A 33 3.22 2.13 -10.99
C TRP A 33 2.30 0.92 -11.13
N VAL A 34 2.81 -0.19 -11.69
CA VAL A 34 2.08 -1.45 -11.81
C VAL A 34 1.70 -1.98 -10.42
N TYR A 35 2.64 -1.96 -9.48
CA TYR A 35 2.38 -2.38 -8.10
C TYR A 35 1.31 -1.53 -7.43
N THR A 36 1.44 -0.20 -7.53
CA THR A 36 0.49 0.76 -6.94
C THR A 36 -0.91 0.56 -7.54
N GLY A 37 -0.99 0.38 -8.86
CA GLY A 37 -2.25 0.09 -9.55
C GLY A 37 -2.91 -1.21 -9.07
N LEU A 38 -2.13 -2.29 -8.96
CA LEU A 38 -2.60 -3.58 -8.44
C LEU A 38 -3.06 -3.47 -6.98
N LEU A 39 -2.30 -2.78 -6.13
CA LEU A 39 -2.62 -2.59 -4.72
C LEU A 39 -3.90 -1.77 -4.54
N LEU A 40 -4.03 -0.70 -5.32
CA LEU A 40 -5.21 0.18 -5.30
C LEU A 40 -6.45 -0.58 -5.79
N LEU A 41 -6.33 -1.31 -6.91
CA LEU A 41 -7.40 -2.15 -7.42
C LEU A 41 -7.83 -3.21 -6.40
N SER A 42 -6.86 -3.85 -5.73
CA SER A 42 -7.12 -4.81 -4.66
C SER A 42 -7.91 -4.18 -3.50
N LYS A 43 -7.53 -2.98 -3.04
CA LYS A 43 -8.29 -2.28 -1.98
C LYS A 43 -9.69 -1.88 -2.43
N ILE A 44 -9.86 -1.38 -3.66
CA ILE A 44 -11.19 -1.07 -4.21
C ILE A 44 -12.05 -2.33 -4.22
N LEU A 45 -11.53 -3.43 -4.77
CA LEU A 45 -12.24 -4.71 -4.79
C LEU A 45 -12.59 -5.19 -3.38
N ALA A 46 -11.70 -5.01 -2.40
CA ALA A 46 -11.96 -5.36 -1.00
C ALA A 46 -13.07 -4.50 -0.36
N VAL A 47 -13.30 -3.27 -0.83
CA VAL A 47 -14.44 -2.44 -0.37
C VAL A 47 -15.77 -3.00 -0.86
N PHE A 48 -15.83 -3.47 -2.10
CA PHE A 48 -17.04 -4.01 -2.72
C PHE A 48 -17.28 -5.50 -2.41
N MET A 49 -16.24 -6.29 -2.17
CA MET A 49 -16.31 -7.72 -1.87
C MET A 49 -15.90 -8.04 -0.42
N PRO A 50 -16.87 -8.32 0.48
CA PRO A 50 -16.60 -8.69 1.87
C PRO A 50 -15.78 -9.98 2.03
N SER A 51 -15.85 -10.89 1.04
CA SER A 51 -15.08 -12.14 1.00
C SER A 51 -13.56 -11.89 0.83
N LEU A 52 -13.18 -10.89 0.04
CA LEU A 52 -11.80 -10.44 -0.10
C LEU A 52 -11.34 -9.71 1.15
N GLN A 53 -12.20 -8.88 1.76
CA GLN A 53 -11.94 -8.25 3.05
C GLN A 53 -11.66 -9.29 4.14
N LYS A 54 -12.43 -10.38 4.22
CA LYS A 54 -12.21 -11.48 5.17
C LYS A 54 -10.91 -12.25 4.96
N ARG A 55 -10.38 -12.31 3.73
CA ARG A 55 -9.05 -12.88 3.47
C ARG A 55 -7.95 -11.90 3.85
N ALA A 56 -8.14 -10.62 3.56
CA ALA A 56 -7.19 -9.57 3.92
C ALA A 56 -7.12 -9.35 5.45
N SER A 57 -8.23 -9.52 6.19
CA SER A 57 -8.24 -9.44 7.65
C SER A 57 -7.70 -10.67 8.37
N LYS A 58 -7.45 -11.77 7.64
CA LYS A 58 -6.71 -12.93 8.17
C LYS A 58 -5.21 -12.70 8.21
N THR A 59 -4.70 -11.62 7.63
CA THR A 59 -3.30 -11.27 7.80
C THR A 59 -3.10 -10.79 9.24
N ASN A 60 -2.07 -11.32 9.89
CA ASN A 60 -1.79 -11.02 11.29
C ASN A 60 -0.95 -9.73 11.45
N THR A 61 -0.90 -8.91 10.40
CA THR A 61 -0.03 -7.74 10.36
C THR A 61 -0.65 -6.58 11.13
N PRO A 62 0.07 -5.96 12.08
CA PRO A 62 -0.44 -4.83 12.84
C PRO A 62 -0.81 -3.66 11.91
N ASN A 63 -1.99 -3.07 12.11
CA ASN A 63 -2.49 -1.95 11.28
C ASN A 63 -1.54 -0.75 11.24
N TRP A 64 -0.81 -0.50 12.33
CA TRP A 64 0.17 0.58 12.41
C TRP A 64 1.35 0.38 11.44
N VAL A 65 1.75 -0.87 11.16
CA VAL A 65 2.81 -1.17 10.18
C VAL A 65 2.39 -0.76 8.78
N TYR A 66 1.15 -1.08 8.37
CA TYR A 66 0.63 -0.64 7.08
C TYR A 66 0.54 0.89 6.98
N HIS A 67 0.11 1.57 8.04
CA HIS A 67 0.09 3.03 8.04
C HIS A 67 1.48 3.65 7.93
N LEU A 68 2.48 3.07 8.60
CA LEU A 68 3.86 3.54 8.53
C LEU A 68 4.43 3.34 7.12
N ILE A 69 4.20 2.17 6.51
CA ILE A 69 4.60 1.90 5.11
C ILE A 69 3.91 2.88 4.17
N TYR A 70 2.61 3.10 4.32
CA TYR A 70 1.84 4.01 3.47
C TYR A 70 2.29 5.45 3.61
N ALA A 71 2.54 5.92 4.84
CA ALA A 71 3.03 7.27 5.10
C ALA A 71 4.44 7.50 4.51
N ILE A 72 5.36 6.54 4.68
CA ILE A 72 6.73 6.66 4.14
C ILE A 72 6.71 6.66 2.61
N SER A 73 5.98 5.72 1.99
CA SER A 73 5.86 5.67 0.54
C SER A 73 5.20 6.93 -0.05
N LEU A 74 4.17 7.45 0.60
CA LEU A 74 3.53 8.70 0.21
C LEU A 74 4.50 9.88 0.32
N GLY A 75 5.24 10.00 1.43
CA GLY A 75 6.26 11.02 1.61
C GLY A 75 7.37 10.94 0.56
N ALA A 76 7.86 9.74 0.28
CA ALA A 76 8.85 9.48 -0.76
C ALA A 76 8.36 9.90 -2.15
N LEU A 77 7.12 9.57 -2.51
CA LEU A 77 6.53 9.91 -3.81
C LEU A 77 6.26 11.41 -3.96
N ILE A 78 5.87 12.09 -2.88
CA ILE A 78 5.74 13.55 -2.84
C ILE A 78 7.12 14.19 -3.05
N TYR A 79 8.16 13.67 -2.40
CA TYR A 79 9.53 14.17 -2.55
C TYR A 79 10.03 14.09 -4.00
N ILE A 80 9.73 12.99 -4.71
CA ILE A 80 10.10 12.82 -6.12
C ILE A 80 9.10 13.57 -7.07
N HIS A 81 8.20 14.41 -6.53
CA HIS A 81 7.20 15.19 -7.28
C HIS A 81 6.25 14.35 -8.15
N LYS A 82 6.02 13.09 -7.78
CA LYS A 82 5.20 12.15 -8.55
C LYS A 82 3.77 12.14 -8.01
N TRP A 83 3.07 13.25 -8.24
CA TRP A 83 1.72 13.53 -7.75
C TRP A 83 0.69 12.44 -8.07
N TYR A 84 0.74 11.83 -9.25
CA TYR A 84 -0.17 10.74 -9.63
C TYR A 84 -0.03 9.51 -8.71
N LEU A 85 1.21 9.10 -8.45
CA LEU A 85 1.52 7.97 -7.58
C LEU A 85 1.23 8.32 -6.11
N ALA A 86 1.61 9.54 -5.68
CA ALA A 86 1.30 10.03 -4.34
C ALA A 86 -0.22 10.05 -4.09
N GLY A 87 -1.01 10.51 -5.05
CA GLY A 87 -2.48 10.51 -4.98
C GLY A 87 -3.06 9.10 -4.87
N ALA A 88 -2.52 8.14 -5.64
CA ALA A 88 -2.91 6.74 -5.52
C ALA A 88 -2.59 6.17 -4.13
N TRP A 89 -1.39 6.43 -3.59
CA TRP A 89 -1.03 6.03 -2.23
C TRP A 89 -1.88 6.70 -1.16
N ALA A 90 -2.25 7.96 -1.34
CA ALA A 90 -3.17 8.67 -0.44
C ALA A 90 -4.55 8.01 -0.43
N LEU A 91 -5.07 7.65 -1.61
CA LEU A 91 -6.33 6.92 -1.75
C LEU A 91 -6.24 5.53 -1.11
N ILE A 92 -5.17 4.77 -1.36
CA ILE A 92 -4.93 3.45 -0.74
C ILE A 92 -4.94 3.59 0.78
N TRP A 93 -4.28 4.62 1.31
CA TRP A 93 -4.22 4.87 2.74
C TRP A 93 -5.60 5.19 3.32
N GLY A 94 -6.37 6.09 2.68
CA GLY A 94 -7.73 6.42 3.08
C GLY A 94 -8.68 5.23 3.01
N LEU A 95 -8.66 4.46 1.93
CA LEU A 95 -9.41 3.21 1.77
C LEU A 95 -9.07 2.21 2.87
N SER A 96 -7.80 2.13 3.27
CA SER A 96 -7.37 1.27 4.37
C SER A 96 -8.02 1.66 5.69
N ILE A 97 -8.09 2.96 6.01
CA ILE A 97 -8.72 3.48 7.23
C ILE A 97 -10.23 3.20 7.21
N LEU A 98 -10.88 3.41 6.06
CA LEU A 98 -12.31 3.12 5.87
C LEU A 98 -12.62 1.64 6.08
N LEU A 99 -11.82 0.73 5.49
CA LEU A 99 -11.96 -0.72 5.67
C LEU A 99 -11.76 -1.14 7.13
N LEU A 100 -10.80 -0.52 7.82
CA LEU A 100 -10.55 -0.75 9.25
C LEU A 100 -11.75 -0.34 10.11
N THR A 101 -12.30 0.84 9.83
CA THR A 101 -13.46 1.39 10.54
C THR A 101 -14.71 0.53 10.30
N LYS A 102 -14.90 0.03 9.07
CA LYS A 102 -16.01 -0.86 8.71
C LYS A 102 -15.91 -2.21 9.43
N HIS A 103 -14.70 -2.76 9.59
CA HIS A 103 -14.49 -4.00 10.33
C HIS A 103 -14.80 -3.84 11.83
N ASN A 104 -14.48 -2.70 12.45
CA ASN A 104 -14.70 -2.49 13.88
C ASN A 104 -16.18 -2.21 14.24
N LYS A 105 -17.04 -1.99 13.25
CA LYS A 105 -18.48 -1.75 13.42
C LYS A 105 -19.37 -2.98 13.14
N SER A 106 -18.78 -4.11 12.71
CA SER A 106 -19.48 -5.38 12.45
C SER A 106 -19.20 -6.39 13.55
#